data_AF-D3VLG2-F1
#
_entry.id   AF-D3VLG2-F1
#
_cell.length_a   1.000
_cell.length_b   1.000
_cell.length_c   1.000
_cell.angle_alpha   90.00
_cell.angle_beta   90.00
_cell.angle_gamma   90.00
#
_symmetry.space_group_name_H-M   'P 1'
#
loop_
_entity.id
_entity.type
_entity.pdbx_description
1 polymer ?
#
loop_
_entity_poly.entity_id
_entity_poly.type
_entity_poly.pdbx_seq_one_letter_code
_entity_poly.pdbx_strand_id
1 'polypeptide(L)' 'MFDRYHSSIMPTIYQTSGYRPPVRKRHRLSLSLDEREEISRGLVAKLSIREIASKLSRTHPTISREI' A
#
# COMPACT_ATOMS: atom_id res chain seq x y z
N MET A 1 -33.56 8.18 -11.70
CA MET A 1 -32.51 8.82 -12.52
C MET A 1 -32.62 10.32 -12.26
N PHE A 2 -31.75 10.90 -11.42
CA PHE A 2 -31.83 12.32 -11.05
C PHE A 2 -31.13 13.17 -12.10
N ASP A 3 -31.87 13.50 -13.15
CA ASP A 3 -31.42 14.31 -14.28
C ASP A 3 -32.05 15.72 -14.18
N ARG A 4 -31.87 16.38 -13.03
CA ARG A 4 -32.43 17.71 -12.76
C ARG A 4 -31.41 18.59 -12.06
N TYR A 5 -30.99 19.66 -12.74
CA TYR A 5 -30.28 20.81 -12.17
C TYR A 5 -31.04 21.35 -10.94
N HIS A 6 -30.60 20.98 -9.73
CA HIS A 6 -31.12 21.51 -8.48
C HIS A 6 -30.18 22.62 -7.99
N SER A 7 -30.49 23.87 -8.35
CA SER A 7 -29.72 25.06 -7.96
C SER A 7 -29.61 25.27 -6.45
N SER A 8 -30.54 24.73 -5.66
CA SER A 8 -30.55 24.86 -4.20
C SER A 8 -29.69 23.81 -3.48
N ILE A 9 -29.47 22.64 -4.07
CA ILE A 9 -28.69 21.55 -3.47
C ILE A 9 -27.23 21.62 -3.94
N MET A 10 -26.98 22.20 -5.12
CA MET A 10 -25.64 22.37 -5.68
C MET A 10 -24.68 23.13 -4.75
N PRO A 11 -25.02 24.28 -4.13
CA PRO A 11 -24.11 24.97 -3.21
C PRO A 11 -23.71 24.09 -2.02
N THR A 12 -24.66 23.33 -1.46
CA THR A 12 -24.42 22.41 -0.34
C THR A 12 -23.54 21.23 -0.76
N ILE A 13 -23.79 20.66 -1.94
CA ILE A 13 -22.94 19.63 -2.52
C ILE A 13 -21.56 20.24 -2.78
N TYR A 14 -21.39 21.31 -3.56
CA TYR A 14 -20.06 21.91 -3.79
C TYR A 14 -19.30 22.33 -2.52
N GLN A 15 -19.99 22.82 -1.49
CA GLN A 15 -19.37 23.17 -0.20
C GLN A 15 -18.98 21.93 0.62
N THR A 16 -19.72 20.83 0.51
CA THR A 16 -19.55 19.62 1.35
C THR A 16 -18.95 18.43 0.57
N SER A 17 -18.89 18.49 -0.76
CA SER A 17 -18.57 17.40 -1.67
C SER A 17 -17.06 17.24 -1.75
N GLY A 18 -16.54 16.75 -0.66
CA GLY A 18 -15.18 16.28 -0.56
C GLY A 18 -15.09 15.47 0.70
N TYR A 19 -15.83 14.36 0.79
CA TYR A 19 -15.42 13.31 1.71
C TYR A 19 -14.07 12.80 1.21
N ARG A 20 -12.99 13.46 1.64
CA ARG A 20 -11.64 13.09 1.28
C ARG A 20 -11.44 11.69 1.84
N PRO A 21 -11.24 10.67 0.99
CA PRO A 21 -10.97 9.34 1.50
C PRO A 21 -9.81 9.44 2.48
N PRO A 22 -9.86 8.72 3.61
CA PRO A 22 -8.74 8.69 4.54
C PRO A 22 -7.47 8.33 3.76
N VAL A 23 -6.35 8.97 4.11
CA VAL A 23 -5.06 8.70 3.48
C VAL A 23 -4.84 7.18 3.49
N ARG A 24 -4.58 6.60 2.31
CA ARG A 24 -4.34 5.16 2.19
C ARG A 24 -3.13 4.81 3.06
N LYS A 25 -3.36 4.00 4.10
CA LYS A 25 -2.29 3.45 4.94
C LYS A 25 -2.00 2.03 4.48
N ARG A 26 -0.72 1.69 4.35
CA ARG A 26 -0.32 0.29 4.16
C ARG A 26 -0.67 -0.50 5.42
N HIS A 27 -1.00 -1.77 5.23
CA HIS A 27 -1.26 -2.68 6.34
C HIS A 27 -0.01 -2.79 7.24
N ARG A 28 -0.16 -2.97 8.55
CA ARG A 28 1.00 -3.07 9.48
C ARG A 28 1.98 -4.19 9.15
N LEU A 29 1.50 -5.22 8.45
CA LEU A 29 2.33 -6.35 8.00
C LEU A 29 2.94 -6.16 6.60
N SER A 30 2.74 -5.00 5.97
CA SER A 30 3.42 -4.69 4.71
C SER A 30 4.92 -4.57 4.94
N LEU A 31 5.71 -4.94 3.93
CA LEU A 31 7.16 -4.72 3.97
C LEU A 31 7.48 -3.23 4.09
N SER A 32 8.33 -2.90 5.05
CA SER A 32 8.96 -1.59 5.17
C SER A 32 9.89 -1.33 3.98
N LEU A 33 10.23 -0.06 3.74
CA LEU A 33 11.21 0.30 2.73
C LEU A 33 12.56 -0.38 3.01
N ASP A 34 12.99 -0.39 4.26
CA ASP A 34 14.25 -1.03 4.68
C ASP A 34 14.25 -2.54 4.44
N GLU A 35 13.12 -3.22 4.70
CA GLU A 35 12.98 -4.66 4.44
C GLU A 35 13.08 -4.95 2.94
N ARG A 36 12.50 -4.09 2.09
CA ARG A 36 12.58 -4.22 0.63
C ARG A 36 14.00 -3.98 0.11
N GLU A 37 14.72 -3.03 0.70
CA GLU A 37 16.14 -2.79 0.38
C GLU A 37 17.02 -3.98 0.78
N GLU A 38 16.76 -4.64 1.90
CA GLU A 38 17.48 -5.85 2.30
C GLU A 38 17.18 -7.03 1.38
N ILE A 39 15.92 -7.17 0.90
CA ILE A 39 15.56 -8.15 -0.14
C ILE A 39 16.35 -7.88 -1.42
N SER A 40 16.38 -6.63 -1.89
CA SER A 40 17.12 -6.25 -3.10
C SER A 40 18.62 -6.55 -2.96
N ARG A 41 19.23 -6.15 -1.85
CA ARG A 41 20.65 -6.44 -1.55
C ARG A 41 20.93 -7.94 -1.47
N GLY A 42 20.03 -8.71 -0.87
CA GLY A 42 20.13 -10.17 -0.79
C GLY A 42 20.07 -10.85 -2.17
N LEU A 43 19.20 -10.36 -3.05
CA LEU A 43 19.10 -10.86 -4.43
C LEU A 43 20.37 -10.57 -5.24
N VAL A 44 20.91 -9.36 -5.13
CA VAL A 44 22.19 -8.99 -5.78
C VAL A 44 23.34 -9.85 -5.25
N ALA A 45 23.35 -10.14 -3.95
CA ALA A 45 24.32 -11.04 -3.33
C ALA A 45 24.10 -12.54 -3.64
N LYS A 46 23.11 -12.88 -4.49
CA LYS A 46 22.73 -14.26 -4.85
C LYS A 46 22.38 -15.14 -3.64
N LEU A 47 21.87 -14.54 -2.57
CA LEU A 47 21.35 -15.28 -1.43
C LEU A 47 20.04 -15.98 -1.80
N SER A 48 19.79 -17.13 -1.18
CA SER A 48 18.50 -17.81 -1.35
C SER A 48 17.38 -17.02 -0.67
N ILE A 49 16.16 -17.14 -1.21
CA ILE A 49 14.97 -16.48 -0.62
C ILE A 49 14.77 -16.91 0.85
N ARG A 50 15.15 -18.14 1.21
CA ARG A 50 15.09 -18.65 2.59
C ARG A 50 16.06 -17.93 3.53
N GLU A 51 17.28 -17.66 3.06
CA GLU A 51 18.27 -16.91 3.84
C GLU A 51 17.85 -15.46 4.03
N ILE A 52 17.32 -14.81 2.99
CA ILE A 52 16.78 -13.45 3.09
C ILE A 52 15.62 -13.40 4.08
N ALA A 53 14.72 -14.39 4.04
CA ALA A 53 13.59 -14.50 4.96
C ALA A 53 14.02 -14.69 6.42
N SER A 54 15.04 -15.52 6.64
CA SER A 54 15.65 -15.71 7.95
C SER A 54 16.24 -14.42 8.51
N LYS A 55 17.01 -13.67 7.69
CA LYS A 55 17.60 -12.38 8.08
C LYS A 55 16.53 -11.34 8.48
N LEU A 56 15.44 -11.27 7.72
CA LEU A 56 14.36 -10.31 7.96
C LEU A 56 13.35 -10.77 9.01
N SER A 57 13.52 -11.96 9.61
CA SER A 57 12.52 -12.56 10.50
C SER A 57 11.12 -12.60 9.88
N ARG A 58 11.05 -12.80 8.56
CA ARG A 58 9.81 -12.90 7.78
C ARG A 58 9.62 -14.30 7.24
N THR A 59 8.39 -14.61 6.84
CA THR A 59 8.12 -15.91 6.19
C THR A 59 8.60 -15.88 4.74
N HIS A 60 9.16 -17.00 4.25
CA HIS A 60 9.58 -17.15 2.86
C HIS A 60 8.49 -16.80 1.83
N PRO A 61 7.20 -17.17 2.01
CA PRO A 61 6.14 -16.76 1.09
C PRO A 61 5.92 -15.25 1.03
N THR A 62 6.20 -14.52 2.12
CA THR A 62 6.12 -13.04 2.12
C THR A 62 7.13 -12.44 1.15
N ILE A 63 8.38 -12.92 1.19
CA ILE A 63 9.44 -12.43 0.30
C ILE A 63 9.19 -12.89 -1.14
N SER A 64 8.77 -14.15 -1.34
CA SER A 64 8.44 -14.66 -2.67
C SER A 64 7.25 -13.95 -3.35
N ARG A 65 6.40 -13.25 -2.60
CA ARG A 65 5.32 -12.40 -3.15
C ARG A 65 5.80 -11.00 -3.53
N GLU A 66 6.95 -10.57 -3.01
CA GLU A 66 7.54 -9.26 -3.29
C GLU A 66 8.45 -9.29 -4.52
N ILE A 67 9.12 -10.42 -4.76
CA ILE A 67 9.94 -10.69 -5.96
C ILE A 67 9.00 -10.97 -7.13
#